data_AF-A0A355WN62-F1
#
_entry.id   AF-A0A355WN62-F1
#
_cell.length_a   1.000
_cell.length_b   1.000
_cell.length_c   1.000
_cell.angle_alpha   90.00
_cell.angle_beta   90.00
_cell.angle_gamma   90.00
#
_symmetry.space_group_name_H-M   'P 1'
#
loop_
_entity.id
_entity.type
_entity.pdbx_description
1 polymer ?
#
loop_
_entity_poly.entity_id
_entity_poly.type
_entity_poly.pdbx_seq_one_letter_code
_entity_poly.pdbx_strand_id
1 'polypeptide(L)'
;MAGAVEYLTPDNADDHWDLIEGQGSLFHVSYSGVTLALVHGGQPDALILCTEPTRAHMRGLPEYQQPSLEALRDTALTLAWVGNPNCQVVAVSVNTQHLNEADALAHMAEVEVRIGLPTVDPYRQGAARLVDALDGITARQKPEAALTGHITPDA
;
A
#
# COMPACT_ATOMS: atom_id res chain seq x y z
N MET A 1 -13.42 2.58 12.09
CA MET A 1 -12.88 1.66 11.07
C MET A 1 -11.51 1.11 11.47
N ALA A 2 -10.53 1.93 11.85
CA ALA A 2 -9.18 1.45 12.19
C ALA A 2 -9.14 0.34 13.27
N GLY A 3 -9.87 0.50 14.38
CA GLY A 3 -9.92 -0.54 15.43
C GLY A 3 -10.51 -1.89 14.97
N ALA A 4 -11.33 -1.92 13.90
CA ALA A 4 -11.80 -3.18 13.33
C ALA A 4 -10.70 -3.87 12.52
N VAL A 5 -9.85 -3.09 11.83
CA VAL A 5 -8.67 -3.63 11.13
C VAL A 5 -7.69 -4.19 12.15
N GLU A 6 -7.34 -3.41 13.18
CA GLU A 6 -6.46 -3.84 14.29
C GLU A 6 -6.94 -5.15 14.92
N TYR A 7 -8.24 -5.27 15.20
CA TYR A 7 -8.81 -6.50 15.76
C TYR A 7 -8.68 -7.72 14.83
N LEU A 8 -8.75 -7.51 13.51
CA LEU A 8 -8.67 -8.56 12.51
C LEU A 8 -7.23 -8.91 12.10
N THR A 9 -6.27 -8.02 12.38
CA THR A 9 -4.85 -8.19 12.05
C THR A 9 -3.99 -8.11 13.32
N PRO A 10 -4.19 -9.02 14.30
CA PRO A 10 -3.37 -9.06 15.49
C PRO A 10 -1.94 -9.50 15.17
N ASP A 11 -1.01 -9.31 16.12
CA ASP A 11 0.34 -9.85 16.01
C ASP A 11 0.33 -11.36 15.72
N ASN A 12 1.16 -11.77 14.77
CA ASN A 12 1.28 -13.17 14.35
C ASN A 12 2.68 -13.74 14.66
N ALA A 13 2.90 -14.99 14.27
CA ALA A 13 4.21 -15.62 14.30
C ALA A 13 5.23 -14.82 13.47
N ASP A 14 6.49 -14.78 13.91
CA ASP A 14 7.51 -13.92 13.32
C ASP A 14 7.87 -14.29 11.86
N ASP A 15 7.54 -15.52 11.43
CA ASP A 15 7.73 -16.04 10.08
C ASP A 15 6.44 -16.02 9.22
N HIS A 16 5.37 -15.40 9.72
CA HIS A 16 4.08 -15.30 9.03
C HIS A 16 3.83 -13.89 8.48
N TRP A 17 3.26 -13.84 7.27
CA TRP A 17 2.82 -12.60 6.63
C TRP A 17 1.31 -12.48 6.65
N ASP A 18 0.81 -11.38 7.21
CA ASP A 18 -0.58 -10.98 7.03
C ASP A 18 -0.70 -10.05 5.81
N LEU A 19 -1.35 -10.54 4.75
CA LEU A 19 -1.62 -9.76 3.55
C LEU A 19 -2.98 -9.06 3.66
N ILE A 20 -2.96 -7.76 3.92
CA ILE A 20 -4.15 -6.92 4.00
C ILE A 20 -4.52 -6.41 2.60
N GLU A 21 -5.72 -6.75 2.12
CA GLU A 21 -6.23 -6.22 0.85
C GLU A 21 -6.46 -4.70 0.94
N GLY A 22 -5.81 -3.94 0.06
CA GLY A 22 -5.99 -2.49 -0.02
C GLY A 22 -7.41 -2.10 -0.46
N GLN A 23 -7.97 -1.05 0.14
CA GLN A 23 -9.27 -0.51 -0.23
C GLN A 23 -9.19 1.00 -0.48
N GLY A 24 -9.77 1.44 -1.61
CA GLY A 24 -9.84 2.86 -1.96
C GLY A 24 -8.50 3.47 -2.36
N SER A 25 -8.33 4.75 -2.08
CA SER A 25 -7.07 5.49 -2.24
C SER A 25 -7.07 6.69 -1.29
N LEU A 26 -5.90 7.01 -0.71
CA LEU A 26 -5.70 8.21 0.12
C LEU A 26 -6.07 9.51 -0.61
N PHE A 27 -6.05 9.52 -1.94
CA PHE A 27 -6.37 10.69 -2.76
C PHE A 27 -7.82 10.70 -3.26
N HIS A 28 -8.59 9.65 -3.01
CA HIS A 28 -9.99 9.59 -3.43
C HIS A 28 -10.90 10.17 -2.34
N VAL A 29 -11.56 11.31 -2.62
CA VAL A 29 -12.36 12.07 -1.62
C VAL A 29 -13.38 11.21 -0.86
N SER A 30 -14.07 10.29 -1.55
CA SER A 30 -15.06 9.41 -0.91
C SER A 30 -14.49 8.20 -0.15
N TYR A 31 -13.23 7.81 -0.40
CA TYR A 31 -12.68 6.53 0.06
C TYR A 31 -11.35 6.66 0.83
N SER A 32 -10.77 7.86 0.92
CA SER A 32 -9.50 8.11 1.61
C SER A 32 -9.54 7.69 3.08
N GLY A 33 -10.68 7.91 3.75
CA GLY A 33 -10.88 7.48 5.14
C GLY A 33 -10.82 5.95 5.33
N VAL A 34 -11.18 5.18 4.30
CA VAL A 34 -11.07 3.71 4.34
C VAL A 34 -9.61 3.28 4.23
N THR A 35 -8.86 3.85 3.29
CA THR A 35 -7.43 3.56 3.13
C THR A 35 -6.65 3.96 4.39
N LEU A 36 -6.93 5.13 4.96
CA LEU A 36 -6.29 5.57 6.20
C LEU A 36 -6.60 4.64 7.39
N ALA A 37 -7.83 4.15 7.47
CA ALA A 37 -8.20 3.18 8.51
C ALA A 37 -7.43 1.85 8.38
N LEU A 38 -7.18 1.38 7.15
CA LEU A 38 -6.34 0.20 6.92
C LEU A 38 -4.89 0.46 7.34
N VAL A 39 -4.31 1.60 6.97
CA VAL A 39 -2.93 1.95 7.32
C VAL A 39 -2.75 2.06 8.84
N HIS A 40 -3.62 2.81 9.54
CA HIS A 40 -3.49 3.00 10.98
C HIS A 40 -3.86 1.77 11.80
N GLY A 41 -4.88 1.00 11.37
CA GLY A 41 -5.29 -0.20 12.07
C GLY A 41 -4.36 -1.39 11.81
N GLY A 42 -3.83 -1.51 10.60
CA GLY A 42 -2.91 -2.60 10.22
C GLY A 42 -1.45 -2.33 10.56
N GLN A 43 -1.06 -1.07 10.79
CA GLN A 43 0.31 -0.67 11.16
C GLN A 43 1.40 -1.37 10.32
N PRO A 44 1.31 -1.33 8.98
CA PRO A 44 2.02 -2.25 8.10
C PRO A 44 3.54 -2.12 8.20
N ASP A 45 4.25 -3.23 8.02
CA ASP A 45 5.71 -3.24 7.84
C ASP A 45 6.12 -2.80 6.43
N ALA A 46 5.34 -3.22 5.44
CA ALA A 46 5.54 -2.91 4.05
C ALA A 46 4.26 -2.45 3.36
N LEU A 47 4.44 -1.57 2.38
CA LEU A 47 3.41 -1.11 1.47
C LEU A 47 3.84 -1.42 0.03
N ILE A 48 2.90 -1.94 -0.76
CA ILE A 48 3.04 -2.08 -2.22
C ILE A 48 2.09 -1.06 -2.85
N LEU A 49 2.62 -0.15 -3.67
CA LEU A 49 1.80 0.88 -4.32
C LEU A 49 1.14 0.31 -5.57
N CYS A 50 -0.18 0.48 -5.68
CA CYS A 50 -0.94 0.03 -6.84
C CYS A 50 -1.25 1.19 -7.80
N THR A 51 -1.00 1.01 -9.10
CA THR A 51 -1.33 2.00 -10.13
C THR A 51 -1.85 1.37 -11.42
N GLU A 52 -2.51 2.17 -12.25
CA GLU A 52 -3.01 1.80 -13.57
C GLU A 52 -2.79 3.03 -14.49
N PRO A 53 -1.86 2.96 -15.46
CA PRO A 53 -1.30 4.15 -16.10
C PRO A 53 -2.21 4.79 -17.15
N THR A 54 -3.26 4.10 -17.60
CA THR A 54 -4.17 4.62 -18.63
C THR A 54 -5.37 5.35 -18.04
N ARG A 55 -5.50 5.36 -16.72
CA ARG A 55 -6.65 5.96 -16.05
C ARG A 55 -6.63 7.49 -16.20
N ALA A 56 -7.62 8.05 -16.88
CA ALA A 56 -7.70 9.50 -17.10
C ALA A 56 -8.21 10.30 -15.89
N HIS A 57 -8.89 9.67 -14.94
CA HIS A 57 -9.43 10.30 -13.74
C HIS A 57 -9.78 9.27 -12.66
N MET A 58 -10.02 9.71 -11.43
CA MET A 58 -10.49 8.84 -10.36
C MET A 58 -11.88 8.28 -10.65
N ARG A 59 -12.15 7.05 -10.18
CA ARG A 59 -13.41 6.35 -10.46
C ARG A 59 -14.60 7.14 -9.91
N GLY A 60 -15.52 7.57 -10.78
CA GLY A 60 -16.69 8.36 -10.39
C GLY A 60 -16.41 9.83 -10.10
N LEU A 61 -15.18 10.30 -10.34
CA LEU A 61 -14.74 11.68 -10.12
C LEU A 61 -14.02 12.20 -11.38
N PRO A 62 -14.75 12.59 -12.44
CA PRO A 62 -14.16 12.90 -13.76
C PRO A 62 -13.21 14.11 -13.75
N GLU A 63 -13.32 15.00 -12.77
CA GLU A 63 -12.48 16.19 -12.64
C GLU A 63 -11.22 15.95 -11.78
N TYR A 64 -11.05 14.75 -11.22
CA TYR A 64 -9.96 14.44 -10.28
C TYR A 64 -8.93 13.52 -10.92
N GLN A 65 -7.68 13.96 -10.97
CA GLN A 65 -6.53 13.21 -11.50
C GLN A 65 -5.88 12.34 -10.42
N GLN A 66 -5.17 11.28 -10.82
CA GLN A 66 -4.37 10.49 -9.87
C GLN A 66 -3.17 11.30 -9.37
N PRO A 67 -2.69 11.07 -8.14
CA PRO A 67 -1.38 11.58 -7.72
C PRO A 67 -0.26 10.93 -8.54
N SER A 68 0.92 11.55 -8.52
CA SER A 68 2.13 10.84 -8.92
C SER A 68 2.42 9.70 -7.93
N LEU A 69 3.19 8.69 -8.34
CA LEU A 69 3.58 7.60 -7.46
C LEU A 69 4.42 8.09 -6.27
N GLU A 70 5.26 9.12 -6.49
CA GLU A 70 6.07 9.76 -5.47
C GLU A 70 5.19 10.47 -4.45
N ALA A 71 4.21 11.26 -4.90
CA ALA A 71 3.26 11.91 -4.00
C ALA A 71 2.44 10.88 -3.19
N LEU A 72 2.02 9.77 -3.83
CA LEU A 72 1.35 8.68 -3.14
C LEU A 72 2.27 8.02 -2.10
N ARG A 73 3.51 7.67 -2.48
CA ARG A 73 4.52 7.07 -1.60
C ARG A 73 4.75 7.93 -0.37
N ASP A 74 5.07 9.20 -0.58
CA ASP A 74 5.47 10.11 0.49
C ASP A 74 4.29 10.37 1.46
N THR A 75 3.07 10.49 0.92
CA THR A 75 1.85 10.63 1.74
C THR A 75 1.56 9.36 2.53
N ALA A 76 1.63 8.19 1.88
CA ALA A 76 1.34 6.92 2.53
C ALA A 76 2.34 6.63 3.66
N LEU A 77 3.64 6.84 3.43
CA LEU A 77 4.68 6.68 4.44
C LEU A 77 4.50 7.64 5.61
N THR A 78 4.26 8.93 5.32
CA THR A 78 4.02 9.92 6.38
C THR A 78 2.91 9.50 7.33
N LEU A 79 1.83 8.93 6.80
CA LEU A 79 0.70 8.45 7.59
C LEU A 79 1.02 7.11 8.28
N ALA A 80 1.69 6.18 7.60
CA ALA A 80 2.05 4.88 8.16
C ALA A 80 3.03 5.01 9.35
N TRP A 81 3.98 5.94 9.27
CA TRP A 81 4.97 6.19 10.33
C TRP A 81 4.37 6.68 11.65
N VAL A 82 3.11 7.13 11.65
CA VAL A 82 2.38 7.44 12.89
C VAL A 82 2.16 6.16 13.73
N GLY A 83 1.89 5.03 13.09
CA GLY A 83 1.67 3.74 13.76
C GLY A 83 2.90 2.83 13.77
N ASN A 84 3.70 2.85 12.71
CA ASN A 84 4.91 2.04 12.59
C ASN A 84 6.03 2.86 11.91
N PRO A 85 7.00 3.43 12.66
CA PRO A 85 8.08 4.24 12.09
C PRO A 85 9.04 3.44 11.18
N ASN A 86 9.00 2.11 11.20
CA ASN A 86 9.82 1.25 10.35
C ASN A 86 9.12 0.87 9.04
N CYS A 87 7.88 1.32 8.82
CA CYS A 87 7.13 1.02 7.60
C CYS A 87 7.87 1.49 6.35
N GLN A 88 7.91 0.65 5.32
CA GLN A 88 8.58 0.95 4.05
C GLN A 88 7.64 0.73 2.85
N VAL A 89 7.83 1.51 1.79
CA VAL A 89 7.25 1.18 0.48
C VAL A 89 8.28 0.35 -0.26
N VAL A 90 7.94 -0.90 -0.56
CA VAL A 90 8.92 -1.90 -1.04
C VAL A 90 8.84 -2.15 -2.53
N ALA A 91 7.68 -1.93 -3.15
CA ALA A 91 7.45 -2.22 -4.56
C ALA A 91 6.25 -1.45 -5.13
N VAL A 92 6.14 -1.47 -6.45
CA VAL A 92 4.99 -0.97 -7.21
C VAL A 92 4.35 -2.13 -7.97
N SER A 93 3.05 -2.33 -7.76
CA SER A 93 2.20 -3.20 -8.57
C SER A 93 1.47 -2.34 -9.60
N VAL A 94 1.73 -2.59 -10.88
CA VAL A 94 1.08 -1.85 -11.97
C VAL A 94 0.15 -2.76 -12.75
N ASN A 95 -1.08 -2.31 -12.93
CA ASN A 95 -2.02 -2.95 -13.83
C ASN A 95 -1.82 -2.36 -15.23
N THR A 96 -1.27 -3.14 -16.16
CA THR A 96 -1.05 -2.71 -17.56
C THR A 96 -2.03 -3.39 -18.53
N GLN A 97 -3.21 -3.80 -18.06
CA GLN A 97 -4.20 -4.54 -18.88
C GLN A 97 -4.61 -3.79 -20.17
N HIS A 98 -4.50 -2.46 -20.19
CA HIS A 98 -4.87 -1.60 -21.32
C HIS A 98 -3.69 -1.24 -22.24
N LEU A 99 -2.50 -1.77 -21.95
CA LEU A 99 -1.31 -1.60 -22.78
C LEU A 99 -1.01 -2.88 -23.57
N ASN A 100 -0.36 -2.75 -24.72
CA ASN A 100 0.28 -3.91 -25.35
C ASN A 100 1.53 -4.33 -24.55
N GLU A 101 2.10 -5.48 -24.87
CA GLU A 101 3.25 -6.02 -24.13
C GLU A 101 4.48 -5.11 -24.17
N ALA A 102 4.81 -4.54 -25.34
CA ALA A 102 5.98 -3.66 -25.48
C ALA A 102 5.83 -2.38 -24.65
N ASP A 103 4.66 -1.75 -24.70
CA ASP A 103 4.36 -0.53 -23.95
C ASP A 103 4.30 -0.81 -22.44
N ALA A 104 3.74 -1.96 -22.04
CA ALA A 104 3.71 -2.39 -20.64
C ALA A 104 5.12 -2.57 -20.06
N LEU A 105 5.99 -3.28 -20.78
CA LEU A 105 7.37 -3.52 -20.36
C LEU A 105 8.18 -2.21 -20.30
N ALA A 106 8.00 -1.33 -21.30
CA ALA A 106 8.65 -0.02 -21.32
C ALA A 106 8.19 0.86 -20.15
N HIS A 107 6.88 0.91 -19.89
CA HIS A 107 6.31 1.67 -18.78
C HIS A 107 6.81 1.16 -17.42
N MET A 108 6.82 -0.16 -17.21
CA MET A 108 7.34 -0.76 -15.97
C MET A 108 8.82 -0.41 -15.75
N ALA A 109 9.65 -0.50 -16.80
CA ALA A 109 11.07 -0.16 -16.71
C ALA A 109 11.28 1.32 -16.39
N GLU A 110 10.50 2.23 -17.00
CA GLU A 110 10.55 3.65 -16.70
C GLU A 110 10.19 3.93 -15.24
N VAL A 111 9.08 3.35 -14.76
CA VAL A 111 8.61 3.52 -13.38
C VAL A 111 9.63 2.96 -12.40
N GLU A 112 10.18 1.77 -12.65
CA GLU A 112 11.18 1.12 -11.80
C GLU A 112 12.44 1.99 -11.66
N VAL A 113 12.94 2.55 -12.77
CA VAL A 113 14.07 3.49 -12.74
C VAL A 113 13.72 4.77 -12.00
N ARG A 114 12.53 5.33 -12.24
CA ARG A 114 12.12 6.61 -11.63
C ARG A 114 11.92 6.50 -10.12
N ILE A 115 11.28 5.42 -9.67
CA ILE A 115 10.93 5.23 -8.25
C ILE A 115 12.05 4.54 -7.47
N GLY A 116 12.94 3.80 -8.15
CA GLY A 116 14.03 3.03 -7.55
C GLY A 116 13.56 1.78 -6.82
N LEU A 117 12.36 1.28 -7.12
CA LEU A 117 11.76 0.10 -6.48
C LEU A 117 11.28 -0.89 -7.54
N PRO A 118 11.30 -2.21 -7.24
CA PRO A 118 10.73 -3.23 -8.10
C PRO A 118 9.33 -2.84 -8.59
N THR A 119 9.13 -2.80 -9.90
CA THR A 119 7.84 -2.50 -10.51
C THR A 119 7.40 -3.69 -11.35
N VAL A 120 6.21 -4.20 -11.04
CA VAL A 120 5.74 -5.49 -11.54
C VAL A 120 4.28 -5.39 -11.95
N ASP A 121 3.95 -5.95 -13.10
CA ASP A 121 2.57 -6.32 -13.43
C ASP A 121 2.37 -7.80 -13.06
N PRO A 122 1.70 -8.10 -11.94
CA PRO A 122 1.55 -9.47 -11.47
C PRO A 122 0.70 -10.33 -12.39
N TYR A 123 -0.17 -9.75 -13.23
CA TYR A 123 -0.95 -10.50 -14.20
C TYR A 123 -0.10 -10.97 -15.39
N ARG A 124 0.98 -10.23 -15.71
CA ARG A 124 1.89 -10.59 -16.81
C ARG A 124 3.10 -11.38 -16.34
N GLN A 125 3.70 -10.99 -15.22
CA GLN A 125 5.01 -11.48 -14.76
C GLN A 125 4.90 -12.38 -13.53
N GLY A 126 3.72 -12.52 -12.93
CA GLY A 126 3.55 -13.14 -11.62
C GLY A 126 4.03 -12.23 -10.48
N ALA A 127 3.84 -12.68 -9.24
CA ALA A 127 4.07 -11.86 -8.05
C ALA A 127 5.46 -12.06 -7.40
N ALA A 128 6.34 -12.91 -7.95
CA ALA A 128 7.59 -13.30 -7.30
C ALA A 128 8.44 -12.11 -6.86
N ARG A 129 8.68 -11.15 -7.76
CA ARG A 129 9.46 -9.92 -7.44
C ARG A 129 8.80 -9.02 -6.39
N LEU A 130 7.48 -9.09 -6.23
CA LEU A 130 6.78 -8.37 -5.14
C LEU A 130 7.01 -9.04 -3.79
N VAL A 131 7.07 -10.38 -3.78
CA VAL A 131 7.40 -11.17 -2.59
C VAL A 131 8.87 -11.01 -2.22
N ASP A 132 9.79 -11.10 -3.20
CA ASP A 132 11.23 -10.90 -2.98
C ASP A 132 11.53 -9.51 -2.40
N ALA A 133 10.72 -8.49 -2.72
CA ALA A 133 10.87 -7.14 -2.16
C ALA A 133 10.53 -7.05 -0.67
N LEU A 134 9.85 -8.05 -0.10
CA LEU A 134 9.58 -8.14 1.33
C LEU A 134 10.79 -8.70 2.11
N ASP A 135 11.72 -9.38 1.43
CA ASP A 135 12.92 -9.90 2.08
C ASP A 135 13.82 -8.77 2.59
N GLY A 136 14.28 -8.91 3.82
CA GLY A 136 15.20 -7.95 4.44
C GLY A 136 14.54 -6.70 5.02
N ILE A 137 13.22 -6.57 4.98
CA ILE A 137 12.56 -5.53 5.77
C ILE A 137 12.65 -5.88 7.26
N THR A 138 12.84 -4.84 8.08
CA THR A 138 12.82 -5.02 9.53
C THR A 138 11.36 -5.05 9.99
N ALA A 139 10.94 -6.17 10.55
CA ALA A 139 9.61 -6.29 11.15
C ALA A 139 9.39 -5.20 12.22
N ARG A 140 8.15 -4.74 12.36
CA ARG A 140 7.77 -3.76 13.37
C ARG A 140 8.11 -4.29 14.74
N GLN A 141 8.56 -3.36 15.58
CA GLN A 141 8.68 -3.65 16.99
C GLN A 141 7.27 -3.83 17.52
N LYS A 142 6.95 -5.05 17.98
CA LYS A 142 5.68 -5.35 18.64
C LYS A 142 5.54 -4.37 19.80
N PRO A 143 4.47 -3.56 19.87
CA PRO A 143 4.29 -2.62 20.96
C PRO A 143 4.27 -3.40 22.29
N GLU A 144 5.01 -2.90 23.27
CA GLU A 144 5.04 -3.48 24.61
C GLU A 144 3.67 -3.26 25.27
N ALA A 145 2.73 -4.20 25.05
CA ALA A 145 1.38 -4.24 25.60
C ALA A 145 0.75 -2.86 25.90
N ALA A 146 0.70 -1.97 24.91
CA ALA A 146 0.23 -0.61 25.10
C ALA A 146 -0.57 -0.13 23.89
N LEU A 147 -1.77 -0.71 23.73
CA LEU A 147 -2.96 -0.07 23.14
C LEU A 147 -4.23 -0.90 23.45
N THR A 148 -4.25 -1.72 24.52
CA THR A 148 -5.47 -2.41 25.00
C THR A 148 -6.48 -1.46 25.65
N GLY A 149 -6.31 -0.15 25.49
CA GLY A 149 -7.39 0.80 25.67
C GLY A 149 -8.37 0.58 24.53
N HIS A 150 -9.24 -0.43 24.67
CA HIS A 150 -10.44 -0.58 23.87
C HIS A 150 -10.98 0.80 23.57
N ILE A 151 -11.04 1.18 22.30
CA ILE A 151 -11.82 2.34 21.87
C ILE A 151 -13.26 1.98 22.23
N THR A 152 -13.68 2.35 23.43
CA THR A 152 -15.05 2.16 23.87
C THR A 152 -15.93 3.00 22.94
N PRO A 153 -17.16 2.55 22.62
CA PRO A 153 -18.00 3.18 21.60
C PRO A 153 -18.41 4.66 21.84
N ASP A 154 -17.95 5.27 22.93
CA ASP A 154 -18.32 6.62 23.38
C ASP A 154 -17.29 7.71 23.02
N ALA A 155 -16.41 7.46 22.04
CA ALA A 155 -15.45 8.44 21.53
C ALA A 155 -15.81 8.93 20.11
#